data_AF-A0A1F2V086-F1
#
_entry.id   AF-A0A1F2V086-F1
#
_cell.length_a   1.000
_cell.length_b   1.000
_cell.length_c   1.000
_cell.angle_alpha   90.00
_cell.angle_beta   90.00
_cell.angle_gamma   90.00
#
_symmetry.space_group_name_H-M   'P 1'
#
loop_
_entity.id
_entity.type
_entity.pdbx_description
1 polymer ?
#
loop_
_entity_poly.entity_id
_entity_poly.type
_entity_poly.pdbx_seq_one_letter_code
_entity_poly.pdbx_strand_id
1 'polypeptide(L)'
;MESTPRVFLLSPAYCGGRRAGIAMQPASALPIARQLREGRLDLGSAFSFFSGLYFRGKLTYARKFGRPGDARVEPTLIITPTRGLMTPAALVTPGLILEFAAVDVSADDPRYRVPLERDVTAMAHGLPAHAKVVLLGSVASGKYVDLLQPLLGGRLCCPTSFIGRGDMSRGGLLLRSADAGEELEYQPLTPGVRPRGPRPPKLVPLKRSRP
;
A
#
# COMPACT_ATOMS: atom_id res chain seq x y z
N MET A 1 25.19 9.31 -12.23
CA MET A 1 24.73 9.31 -10.82
C MET A 1 23.69 8.21 -10.69
N GLU A 2 24.03 7.13 -10.00
CA GLU A 2 23.13 6.01 -9.79
C GLU A 2 21.95 6.50 -8.92
N SER A 3 20.73 6.47 -9.47
CA SER A 3 19.56 6.96 -8.74
C SER A 3 19.21 5.95 -7.65
N THR A 4 19.13 6.39 -6.39
CA THR A 4 18.71 5.52 -5.28
C THR A 4 17.36 4.86 -5.58
N PRO A 5 17.29 3.52 -5.67
CA PRO A 5 16.02 2.82 -5.89
C PRO A 5 15.03 3.12 -4.76
N ARG A 6 13.77 3.26 -5.16
CA ARG A 6 12.65 3.56 -4.27
C ARG A 6 11.48 2.65 -4.58
N VAL A 7 11.26 1.72 -3.67
CA VAL A 7 10.16 0.77 -3.71
C VAL A 7 9.11 1.16 -2.68
N PHE A 8 7.84 1.16 -3.08
CA PHE A 8 6.72 1.42 -2.19
C PHE A 8 5.99 0.12 -1.85
N LEU A 9 5.79 -0.12 -0.55
CA LEU A 9 4.94 -1.19 -0.04
C LEU A 9 3.60 -0.60 0.42
N LEU A 10 2.53 -0.94 -0.27
CA LEU A 10 1.19 -0.45 0.01
C LEU A 10 0.48 -1.43 0.92
N SER A 11 -0.01 -0.95 2.08
CA SER A 11 -0.86 -1.80 2.92
C SER A 11 -2.15 -2.20 2.18
N PRO A 12 -2.73 -3.37 2.43
CA PRO A 12 -3.94 -3.81 1.75
C PRO A 12 -5.16 -2.94 2.07
N ALA A 13 -6.18 -3.02 1.22
CA ALA A 13 -7.54 -2.61 1.54
C ALA A 13 -8.29 -3.79 2.20
N TYR A 14 -9.24 -3.50 3.08
CA TYR A 14 -10.04 -4.54 3.72
C TYR A 14 -11.07 -5.13 2.74
N CYS A 15 -10.99 -6.44 2.51
CA CYS A 15 -11.83 -7.16 1.54
C CYS A 15 -13.16 -7.66 2.12
N GLY A 16 -13.35 -7.61 3.45
CA GLY A 16 -14.64 -7.95 4.10
C GLY A 16 -15.61 -6.77 4.23
N GLY A 17 -15.26 -5.59 3.69
CA GLY A 17 -16.05 -4.38 3.87
C GLY A 17 -17.23 -4.25 2.90
N ARG A 18 -18.16 -3.33 3.21
CA ARG A 18 -19.35 -3.04 2.39
C ARG A 18 -19.07 -2.84 0.91
N ARG A 19 -17.97 -2.13 0.57
CA ARG A 19 -17.60 -1.87 -0.83
C ARG A 19 -17.13 -3.12 -1.57
N ALA A 20 -16.39 -4.00 -0.91
CA ALA A 20 -16.03 -5.29 -1.48
C ALA A 20 -17.30 -6.13 -1.70
N GLY A 21 -18.24 -6.12 -0.75
CA GLY A 21 -19.56 -6.72 -0.92
C GLY A 21 -20.29 -6.23 -2.17
N ILE A 22 -20.32 -4.91 -2.41
CA ILE A 22 -20.94 -4.33 -3.63
C ILE A 22 -20.24 -4.81 -4.92
N ALA A 23 -18.91 -4.90 -4.93
CA ALA A 23 -18.18 -5.40 -6.09
C ALA A 23 -18.42 -6.90 -6.34
N MET A 24 -18.68 -7.66 -5.28
CA MET A 24 -18.93 -9.10 -5.31
C MET A 24 -20.39 -9.48 -5.60
N GLN A 25 -21.32 -8.52 -5.62
CA GLN A 25 -22.73 -8.79 -5.90
C GLN A 25 -22.93 -9.31 -7.33
N PRO A 26 -23.47 -10.53 -7.54
CA PRO A 26 -23.60 -11.13 -8.87
C PRO A 26 -24.45 -10.29 -9.84
N ALA A 27 -25.52 -9.66 -9.33
CA ALA A 27 -26.45 -8.85 -10.11
C ALA A 27 -25.99 -7.38 -10.29
N SER A 28 -24.84 -6.99 -9.75
CA SER A 28 -24.39 -5.60 -9.84
C SER A 28 -23.99 -5.24 -11.27
N ALA A 29 -24.62 -4.17 -11.79
CA ALA A 29 -24.32 -3.58 -13.10
C ALA A 29 -23.14 -2.59 -13.06
N LEU A 30 -22.54 -2.36 -11.88
CA LEU A 30 -21.39 -1.47 -11.75
C LEU A 30 -20.22 -2.00 -12.60
N PRO A 31 -19.50 -1.13 -13.33
CA PRO A 31 -18.37 -1.54 -14.17
C PRO A 31 -17.34 -2.39 -13.43
N ILE A 32 -17.06 -2.07 -12.16
CA ILE A 32 -16.09 -2.81 -11.35
C ILE A 32 -16.55 -4.23 -11.02
N ALA A 33 -17.84 -4.44 -10.74
CA ALA A 33 -18.38 -5.76 -10.45
C ALA A 33 -18.34 -6.64 -11.71
N ARG A 34 -18.66 -6.06 -12.87
CA ARG A 34 -18.54 -6.75 -14.16
C ARG A 34 -17.09 -7.12 -14.47
N GLN A 35 -16.15 -6.18 -14.36
CA GLN A 35 -14.72 -6.46 -14.58
C GLN A 35 -14.18 -7.54 -13.64
N LEU A 36 -14.61 -7.53 -12.37
CA LEU A 36 -14.22 -8.55 -11.40
C LEU A 36 -14.74 -9.94 -11.81
N ARG A 37 -16.02 -10.06 -12.18
CA ARG A 37 -16.60 -11.33 -12.64
C ARG A 37 -15.92 -11.87 -13.90
N GLU A 38 -15.53 -10.99 -14.80
CA GLU A 38 -14.84 -11.35 -16.04
C GLU A 38 -13.33 -11.56 -15.87
N GLY A 39 -12.79 -11.41 -14.66
CA GLY A 39 -11.35 -11.56 -14.38
C GLY A 39 -10.48 -10.47 -15.01
N ARG A 40 -11.04 -9.30 -15.30
CA ARG A 40 -10.38 -8.16 -15.97
C ARG A 40 -10.03 -7.02 -15.03
N LEU A 41 -10.38 -7.12 -13.75
CA LEU A 41 -10.10 -6.09 -12.76
C LEU A 41 -8.68 -6.28 -12.19
N ASP A 42 -7.87 -5.23 -12.18
CA ASP A 42 -6.57 -5.25 -11.52
C ASP A 42 -6.69 -4.99 -10.01
N LEU A 43 -5.72 -5.50 -9.24
CA LEU A 43 -5.66 -5.39 -7.78
C LEU A 43 -5.64 -3.94 -7.30
N GLY A 44 -4.93 -3.05 -8.01
CA GLY A 44 -4.86 -1.63 -7.68
C GLY A 44 -6.22 -0.94 -7.77
N SER A 45 -6.99 -1.24 -8.82
CA SER A 45 -8.34 -0.76 -9.06
C SER A 45 -9.33 -1.33 -8.03
N ALA A 46 -9.24 -2.63 -7.73
CA ALA A 46 -10.06 -3.27 -6.71
C ALA A 46 -9.85 -2.60 -5.33
N PHE A 47 -8.60 -2.46 -4.89
CA PHE A 47 -8.30 -1.87 -3.58
C PHE A 47 -8.59 -0.37 -3.54
N SER A 48 -8.43 0.34 -4.66
CA SER A 48 -8.86 1.75 -4.79
C SER A 48 -10.37 1.89 -4.61
N PHE A 49 -11.17 0.94 -5.11
CA PHE A 49 -12.61 0.94 -4.87
C PHE A 49 -12.93 0.64 -3.39
N PHE A 50 -12.31 -0.41 -2.82
CA PHE A 50 -12.61 -0.87 -1.45
C PHE A 50 -12.27 0.17 -0.38
N SER A 51 -11.13 0.85 -0.52
CA SER A 51 -10.63 1.81 0.47
C SER A 51 -10.75 3.27 0.03
N GLY A 52 -11.25 3.52 -1.19
CA GLY A 52 -11.50 4.86 -1.71
C GLY A 52 -10.24 5.72 -1.73
N LEU A 53 -10.34 6.91 -1.12
CA LEU A 53 -9.29 7.92 -1.16
C LEU A 53 -7.95 7.43 -0.61
N TYR A 54 -7.98 6.59 0.43
CA TYR A 54 -6.75 6.19 1.10
C TYR A 54 -5.89 5.31 0.20
N PHE A 55 -6.45 4.21 -0.33
CA PHE A 55 -5.69 3.36 -1.24
C PHE A 55 -5.37 4.05 -2.57
N ARG A 56 -6.31 4.83 -3.12
CA ARG A 56 -6.03 5.64 -4.31
C ARG A 56 -4.82 6.55 -4.10
N GLY A 57 -4.74 7.25 -2.96
CA GLY A 57 -3.60 8.09 -2.63
C GLY A 57 -2.29 7.32 -2.55
N LYS A 58 -2.28 6.15 -1.91
CA LYS A 58 -1.09 5.29 -1.89
C LYS A 58 -0.63 4.90 -3.28
N LEU A 59 -1.54 4.44 -4.13
CA LEU A 59 -1.23 3.97 -5.47
C LEU A 59 -0.75 5.11 -6.39
N THR A 60 -1.44 6.25 -6.37
CA THR A 60 -1.04 7.43 -7.16
C THR A 60 0.34 7.92 -6.75
N TYR A 61 0.59 8.03 -5.45
CA TYR A 61 1.87 8.48 -4.93
C TYR A 61 3.01 7.51 -5.28
N ALA A 62 2.81 6.21 -5.05
CA ALA A 62 3.81 5.19 -5.36
C ALA A 62 4.17 5.15 -6.85
N ARG A 63 3.19 5.29 -7.74
CA ARG A 63 3.43 5.38 -9.19
C ARG A 63 4.21 6.64 -9.60
N LYS A 64 3.97 7.77 -8.91
CA LYS A 64 4.63 9.04 -9.21
C LYS A 64 6.09 9.07 -8.78
N PHE A 65 6.39 8.52 -7.61
CA PHE A 65 7.71 8.65 -6.97
C PHE A 65 8.52 7.35 -6.93
N GLY A 66 7.94 6.24 -7.38
CA GLY A 66 8.61 4.95 -7.50
C GLY A 66 9.80 5.03 -8.44
N ARG A 67 10.94 4.49 -8.03
CA ARG A 67 12.18 4.49 -8.81
C ARG A 67 12.74 3.07 -8.81
N PRO A 68 12.64 2.31 -9.91
CA PRO A 68 13.24 0.98 -9.95
C PRO A 68 14.77 1.06 -9.82
N GLY A 69 15.38 2.17 -10.26
CA GLY A 69 16.82 2.24 -10.49
C GLY A 69 17.25 1.15 -11.47
N ASP A 70 18.45 0.60 -11.28
CA ASP A 70 18.94 -0.53 -12.08
C ASP A 70 18.47 -1.90 -11.52
N ALA A 71 17.71 -1.89 -10.43
CA ALA A 71 17.18 -3.11 -9.84
C ALA A 71 15.99 -3.65 -10.66
N ARG A 72 15.95 -4.97 -10.89
CA ARG A 72 14.81 -5.68 -11.50
C ARG A 72 13.66 -5.89 -10.50
N VAL A 73 13.36 -4.87 -9.71
CA VAL A 73 12.34 -4.90 -8.67
C VAL A 73 11.26 -3.89 -9.01
N GLU A 74 10.01 -4.34 -8.97
CA GLU A 74 8.85 -3.49 -9.19
C GLU A 74 8.82 -2.35 -8.16
N PRO A 75 8.74 -1.07 -8.59
CA PRO A 75 8.81 0.06 -7.67
C PRO A 75 7.54 0.25 -6.84
N THR A 76 6.46 -0.46 -7.18
CA THR A 76 5.17 -0.41 -6.48
C THR A 76 4.64 -1.82 -6.23
N LEU A 77 4.58 -2.21 -4.97
CA LEU A 77 4.08 -3.52 -4.53
C LEU A 77 3.01 -3.36 -3.46
N ILE A 78 2.02 -4.24 -3.50
CA ILE A 78 0.90 -4.28 -2.56
C ILE A 78 1.11 -5.48 -1.64
N ILE A 79 1.12 -5.23 -0.33
CA ILE A 79 1.02 -6.27 0.68
C ILE A 79 -0.40 -6.84 0.62
N THR A 80 -0.53 -8.16 0.48
CA THR A 80 -1.82 -8.84 0.39
C THR A 80 -2.07 -9.72 1.62
N PRO A 81 -3.35 -9.99 1.97
CA PRO A 81 -3.66 -10.80 3.15
C PRO A 81 -3.15 -12.24 3.10
N THR A 82 -2.97 -12.84 1.91
CA THR A 82 -2.65 -14.28 1.77
C THR A 82 -1.57 -14.63 0.75
N ARG A 83 -1.20 -13.70 -0.15
CA ARG A 83 -0.31 -14.01 -1.30
C ARG A 83 1.04 -13.30 -1.24
N GLY A 84 1.35 -12.62 -0.14
CA GLY A 84 2.60 -11.86 0.01
C GLY A 84 2.54 -10.55 -0.75
N LEU A 85 3.51 -10.30 -1.62
CA LEU A 85 3.61 -9.07 -2.42
C LEU A 85 3.04 -9.29 -3.83
N MET A 86 2.12 -8.42 -4.25
CA MET A 86 1.55 -8.43 -5.60
C MET A 86 1.70 -7.07 -6.28
N THR A 87 1.85 -7.05 -7.60
CA THR A 87 1.84 -5.79 -8.36
C THR A 87 0.42 -5.23 -8.45
N PRO A 88 0.24 -3.91 -8.57
CA PRO A 88 -1.07 -3.31 -8.79
C PRO A 88 -1.77 -3.83 -10.05
N ALA A 89 -1.02 -4.26 -11.07
CA ALA A 89 -1.54 -4.74 -12.34
C ALA A 89 -2.03 -6.21 -12.29
N ALA A 90 -1.75 -6.94 -11.21
CA ALA A 90 -2.19 -8.31 -11.07
C ALA A 90 -3.73 -8.40 -11.15
N LEU A 91 -4.25 -9.25 -12.03
CA LEU A 91 -5.68 -9.45 -12.19
C LEU A 91 -6.24 -10.19 -10.96
N VAL A 92 -7.42 -9.76 -10.53
CA VAL A 92 -8.13 -10.36 -9.41
C VAL A 92 -9.42 -11.04 -9.87
N THR A 93 -9.78 -12.09 -9.15
CA THR A 93 -11.01 -12.86 -9.35
C THR A 93 -11.89 -12.78 -8.11
N PRO A 94 -13.19 -13.10 -8.20
CA PRO A 94 -14.06 -13.18 -7.03
C PRO A 94 -13.50 -14.13 -5.95
N GLY A 95 -12.95 -15.27 -6.38
CA GLY A 95 -12.33 -16.24 -5.47
C GLY A 95 -11.14 -15.66 -4.70
N LEU A 96 -10.29 -14.88 -5.37
CA LEU A 96 -9.16 -14.22 -4.71
C LEU A 96 -9.62 -13.14 -3.70
N ILE A 97 -10.69 -12.40 -4.00
CA ILE A 97 -11.25 -11.42 -3.05
C ILE A 97 -11.83 -12.13 -1.82
N LEU A 98 -12.51 -13.28 -1.99
CA LEU A 98 -13.00 -14.09 -0.88
C LEU A 98 -11.85 -14.66 -0.04
N GLU A 99 -10.79 -15.14 -0.69
CA GLU A 99 -9.57 -15.61 -0.02
C GLU A 99 -8.96 -14.49 0.84
N PHE A 100 -8.82 -13.29 0.28
CA PHE A 100 -8.31 -12.12 1.02
C PHE A 100 -9.21 -11.70 2.18
N ALA A 101 -10.52 -11.91 2.08
CA ALA A 101 -11.46 -11.57 3.14
C ALA A 101 -11.42 -12.57 4.31
N ALA A 102 -10.92 -13.79 4.08
CA ALA A 102 -10.91 -14.87 5.07
C ALA A 102 -9.69 -14.88 6.00
N VAL A 103 -8.70 -14.02 5.75
CA VAL A 103 -7.45 -13.97 6.54
C VAL A 103 -7.25 -12.57 7.11
N ASP A 104 -7.02 -12.54 8.41
CA ASP A 104 -6.70 -11.31 9.11
C ASP A 104 -5.26 -10.88 8.84
N VAL A 105 -5.06 -9.58 8.67
CA VAL A 105 -3.73 -8.99 8.49
C VAL A 105 -3.08 -8.84 9.87
N SER A 106 -2.53 -9.95 10.38
CA SER A 106 -1.92 -10.07 11.69
C SER A 106 -0.56 -10.76 11.62
N ALA A 107 0.43 -10.23 12.35
CA ALA A 107 1.77 -10.82 12.40
C ALA A 107 1.76 -12.26 12.95
N ASP A 108 0.75 -12.64 13.73
CA ASP A 108 0.65 -13.97 14.33
C ASP A 108 -0.03 -14.99 13.41
N ASP A 109 -0.66 -14.56 12.30
CA ASP A 109 -1.31 -15.48 11.35
C ASP A 109 -0.30 -15.97 10.30
N PRO A 110 0.09 -17.27 10.30
CA PRO A 110 1.07 -17.79 9.35
C PRO A 110 0.59 -17.69 7.89
N ARG A 111 -0.71 -17.68 7.62
CA ARG A 111 -1.27 -17.55 6.26
C ARG A 111 -0.99 -16.17 5.67
N TYR A 112 -0.83 -15.15 6.52
CA TYR A 112 -0.41 -13.81 6.12
C TYR A 112 1.11 -13.63 6.22
N ARG A 113 1.70 -14.05 7.35
CA ARG A 113 3.12 -13.84 7.66
C ARG A 113 4.04 -14.52 6.66
N VAL A 114 3.86 -15.82 6.43
CA VAL A 114 4.82 -16.63 5.64
C VAL A 114 4.92 -16.14 4.18
N PRO A 115 3.82 -15.90 3.45
CA PRO A 115 3.91 -15.37 2.09
C PRO A 115 4.55 -13.97 2.04
N LEU A 116 4.27 -13.11 3.03
CA LEU A 116 4.86 -11.78 3.09
C LEU A 116 6.37 -11.83 3.34
N GLU A 117 6.82 -12.60 4.33
CA GLU A 117 8.25 -12.76 4.64
C GLU A 117 9.02 -13.31 3.43
N ARG A 118 8.46 -14.32 2.74
CA ARG A 118 9.05 -14.90 1.52
C ARG A 118 9.31 -13.85 0.46
N ASP A 119 8.29 -13.08 0.10
CA ASP A 119 8.37 -12.13 -1.01
C ASP A 119 9.21 -10.90 -0.65
N VAL A 120 9.12 -10.43 0.60
CA VAL A 120 9.96 -9.32 1.08
C VAL A 120 11.44 -9.73 1.09
N THR A 121 11.75 -10.96 1.48
CA THR A 121 13.12 -11.49 1.44
C THR A 121 13.65 -11.57 0.01
N ALA A 122 12.85 -12.10 -0.93
CA ALA A 122 13.22 -12.16 -2.34
C ALA A 122 13.45 -10.75 -2.92
N MET A 123 12.55 -9.81 -2.65
CA MET A 123 12.69 -8.41 -3.04
C MET A 123 13.94 -7.76 -2.43
N ALA A 124 14.21 -8.00 -1.15
CA ALA A 124 15.34 -7.43 -0.42
C ALA A 124 16.70 -7.84 -1.00
N HIS A 125 16.82 -9.08 -1.52
CA HIS A 125 18.02 -9.57 -2.21
C HIS A 125 18.24 -8.89 -3.57
N GLY A 126 17.16 -8.49 -4.25
CA GLY A 126 17.24 -7.80 -5.54
C GLY A 126 17.52 -6.29 -5.44
N LEU A 127 17.59 -5.74 -4.22
CA LEU A 127 17.77 -4.30 -3.98
C LEU A 127 19.18 -3.99 -3.47
N PRO A 128 19.83 -2.91 -3.93
CA PRO A 128 21.11 -2.47 -3.38
C PRO A 128 20.96 -2.02 -1.92
N ALA A 129 22.09 -1.95 -1.21
CA ALA A 129 22.11 -1.59 0.21
C ALA A 129 21.57 -0.17 0.48
N HIS A 130 21.74 0.74 -0.48
CA HIS A 130 21.31 2.13 -0.39
C HIS A 130 19.84 2.37 -0.82
N ALA A 131 19.11 1.32 -1.24
CA ALA A 131 17.71 1.43 -1.64
C ALA A 131 16.81 1.85 -0.48
N LYS A 132 15.72 2.56 -0.79
CA LYS A 132 14.66 2.89 0.17
C LYS A 132 13.41 2.07 -0.10
N VAL A 133 12.89 1.42 0.92
CA VAL A 133 11.61 0.70 0.90
C VAL A 133 10.63 1.45 1.78
N VAL A 134 9.64 2.11 1.18
CA VAL A 134 8.74 3.02 1.87
C VAL A 134 7.38 2.35 2.12
N LEU A 135 7.04 2.13 3.39
CA LEU A 135 5.74 1.62 3.80
C LEU A 135 4.67 2.72 3.75
N LEU A 136 3.73 2.58 2.83
CA LEU A 136 2.51 3.39 2.78
C LEU A 136 1.38 2.61 3.49
N GLY A 137 1.41 2.65 4.81
CA GLY A 137 0.50 1.86 5.65
C GLY A 137 0.39 2.39 7.07
N SER A 138 -0.33 1.66 7.91
CA SER A 138 -0.30 1.92 9.36
C SER A 138 1.08 1.59 9.92
N VAL A 139 1.74 2.57 10.54
CA VAL A 139 3.03 2.40 11.23
C VAL A 139 2.88 2.31 12.75
N ALA A 140 1.67 2.55 13.25
CA ALA A 140 1.36 2.50 14.68
C ALA A 140 1.10 1.08 15.18
N SER A 141 0.78 0.16 14.28
CA SER A 141 0.45 -1.25 14.56
C SER A 141 1.59 -2.17 14.12
N GLY A 142 1.81 -3.26 14.87
CA GLY A 142 2.86 -4.25 14.59
C GLY A 142 2.70 -5.05 13.28
N LYS A 143 1.47 -5.16 12.76
CA LYS A 143 1.08 -6.00 11.60
C LYS A 143 1.91 -5.88 10.31
N TYR A 144 2.67 -4.80 10.15
CA TYR A 144 3.62 -4.64 9.04
C TYR A 144 5.03 -4.44 9.56
N VAL A 145 5.22 -3.49 10.47
CA VAL A 145 6.55 -3.07 10.93
C VAL A 145 7.32 -4.22 11.55
N ASP A 146 6.67 -5.08 12.34
CA ASP A 146 7.35 -6.17 13.04
C ASP A 146 7.79 -7.29 12.09
N LEU A 147 7.12 -7.45 10.95
CA LEU A 147 7.49 -8.42 9.92
C LEU A 147 8.51 -7.84 8.94
N LEU A 148 8.37 -6.56 8.59
CA LEU A 148 9.18 -5.93 7.54
C LEU A 148 10.54 -5.45 8.05
N GLN A 149 10.62 -4.95 9.30
CA GLN A 149 11.86 -4.39 9.80
C GLN A 149 12.98 -5.44 9.82
N PRO A 150 12.80 -6.65 10.39
CA PRO A 150 13.89 -7.62 10.49
C PRO A 150 14.49 -8.00 9.12
N LEU A 151 13.70 -7.91 8.05
CA LEU A 151 14.09 -8.26 6.69
C LEU A 151 14.74 -7.10 5.92
N LEU A 152 14.34 -5.86 6.21
CA LEU A 152 14.74 -4.67 5.44
C LEU A 152 15.73 -3.77 6.17
N GLY A 153 15.83 -3.89 7.50
CA GLY A 153 16.72 -3.10 8.34
C GLY A 153 16.51 -1.59 8.14
N GLY A 154 17.62 -0.85 8.01
CA GLY A 154 17.61 0.60 7.80
C GLY A 154 17.01 1.06 6.47
N ARG A 155 16.73 0.14 5.52
CA ARG A 155 16.07 0.46 4.24
C ARG A 155 14.58 0.72 4.39
N LEU A 156 13.96 0.21 5.47
CA LEU A 156 12.53 0.39 5.72
C LEU A 156 12.25 1.80 6.25
N CYS A 157 11.45 2.56 5.53
CA CYS A 157 11.07 3.92 5.88
C CYS A 157 9.55 4.12 5.88
N CYS A 158 9.10 5.22 6.46
CA CYS A 158 7.74 5.73 6.29
C CYS A 158 7.71 7.25 6.13
N PRO A 159 6.66 7.84 5.54
CA PRO A 159 6.51 9.29 5.52
C PRO A 159 6.39 9.86 6.93
N THR A 160 7.25 10.81 7.29
CA THR A 160 7.23 11.46 8.62
C THR A 160 5.87 12.10 8.90
N SER A 161 5.27 12.66 7.85
CA SER A 161 3.95 13.29 7.87
C SER A 161 2.77 12.33 8.10
N PHE A 162 2.98 11.01 8.17
CA PHE A 162 1.94 10.04 8.53
C PHE A 162 1.65 9.99 10.04
N ILE A 163 2.60 10.40 10.88
CA ILE A 163 2.45 10.34 12.34
C ILE A 163 1.22 11.16 12.76
N GLY A 164 0.36 10.57 13.58
CA GLY A 164 -0.86 11.21 14.08
C GLY A 164 -1.97 11.41 13.03
N ARG A 165 -1.79 10.98 11.77
CA ARG A 165 -2.80 11.12 10.71
C ARG A 165 -3.64 9.85 10.52
N GLY A 166 -4.96 10.03 10.49
CA GLY A 166 -5.89 8.98 10.07
C GLY A 166 -5.85 8.71 8.56
N ASP A 167 -6.35 7.55 8.14
CA ASP A 167 -6.32 7.00 6.77
C ASP A 167 -6.71 8.00 5.69
N MET A 168 -7.87 8.65 5.85
CA MET A 168 -8.36 9.61 4.85
C MET A 168 -7.47 10.85 4.72
N SER A 169 -6.91 11.34 5.84
CA SER A 169 -5.97 12.46 5.81
C SER A 169 -4.66 12.06 5.15
N ARG A 170 -4.18 10.83 5.35
CA ARG A 170 -3.01 10.30 4.64
C ARG A 170 -3.27 10.16 3.14
N GLY A 171 -4.42 9.62 2.75
CA GLY A 171 -4.84 9.53 1.35
C GLY A 171 -4.86 10.88 0.64
N GLY A 172 -5.47 11.90 1.28
CA GLY A 172 -5.51 13.25 0.74
C GLY A 172 -4.13 13.92 0.63
N LEU A 173 -3.24 13.68 1.61
CA LEU A 173 -1.87 14.19 1.60
C LEU A 173 -1.09 13.61 0.42
N LEU A 174 -1.13 12.28 0.26
CA LEU A 174 -0.44 11.57 -0.81
C LEU A 174 -0.89 12.06 -2.19
N LEU A 175 -2.19 12.28 -2.39
CA LEU A 175 -2.70 12.81 -3.66
C LEU A 175 -2.18 14.21 -3.95
N ARG A 176 -2.18 15.11 -2.96
CA ARG A 176 -1.67 16.49 -3.13
C ARG A 176 -0.18 16.52 -3.42
N SER A 177 0.58 15.69 -2.72
CA SER A 177 2.02 15.53 -2.92
C SER A 177 2.31 15.07 -4.36
N ALA A 178 1.57 14.06 -4.84
CA ALA A 178 1.71 13.55 -6.20
C ALA A 178 1.30 14.58 -7.27
N ASP A 179 0.24 15.34 -7.01
CA ASP A 179 -0.26 16.43 -7.88
C ASP A 179 0.75 17.58 -7.97
N ALA A 180 1.32 18.01 -6.84
CA ALA A 180 2.37 19.02 -6.78
C ALA A 180 3.74 18.55 -7.32
N GLY A 181 3.92 17.23 -7.50
CA GLY A 181 5.22 16.65 -7.86
C GLY A 181 6.26 16.73 -6.74
N GLU A 182 5.83 17.04 -5.51
CA GLU A 182 6.67 17.13 -4.33
C GLU A 182 6.67 15.80 -3.59
N GLU A 183 7.84 15.22 -3.37
CA GLU A 183 7.97 13.98 -2.62
C GLU A 183 8.03 14.25 -1.11
N LEU A 184 7.29 13.48 -0.31
CA LEU A 184 7.31 13.55 1.14
C LEU A 184 8.66 13.12 1.70
N GLU A 185 9.03 13.74 2.82
CA GLU A 185 10.17 13.31 3.64
C GLU A 185 9.91 11.94 4.28
N TYR A 186 10.95 11.10 4.29
CA TYR A 186 10.92 9.77 4.86
C TYR A 186 11.88 9.64 6.03
N GLN A 187 11.42 8.98 7.08
CA GLN A 187 12.25 8.56 8.21
C GLN A 187 12.37 7.03 8.25
N PRO A 188 13.51 6.48 8.69
CA PRO A 188 13.65 5.06 8.96
C PRO A 188 12.66 4.59 10.04
N LEU A 189 12.19 3.36 9.91
CA LEU A 189 11.40 2.70 10.95
C LEU A 189 12.32 1.89 11.85
N THR A 190 12.43 2.32 13.11
CA THR A 190 13.23 1.64 14.13
C THR A 190 12.44 0.49 14.76
N PRO A 191 13.02 -0.71 14.93
CA PRO A 191 12.36 -1.82 15.60
C PRO A 191 11.99 -1.45 17.04
N GLY A 192 10.83 -1.90 17.51
CA GLY A 192 10.31 -1.60 18.86
C GLY A 192 9.79 -0.17 19.07
N VAL A 193 10.12 0.78 18.20
CA VAL A 193 9.65 2.17 18.29
C VAL A 193 8.40 2.34 17.44
N ARG A 194 7.30 2.78 18.06
CA ARG A 194 6.07 3.16 17.36
C ARG A 194 6.01 4.67 17.24
N PRO A 195 6.08 5.25 16.03
CA PRO A 195 5.94 6.68 15.85
C PRO A 195 4.59 7.16 16.41
N ARG A 196 4.63 7.89 17.52
CA ARG A 196 3.48 8.56 18.14
C ARG A 196 3.75 10.06 18.12
N GLY A 197 2.73 10.84 17.81
CA GLY A 197 2.84 12.29 17.74
C GLY A 197 1.48 12.94 17.70
N PRO A 198 1.41 14.26 17.96
CA PRO A 198 0.16 15.00 17.97
C PRO A 198 -0.52 14.90 16.60
N ARG A 199 -1.85 14.92 16.61
CA ARG A 199 -2.64 14.93 15.38
C ARG A 199 -2.35 16.24 14.63
N PRO A 200 -1.77 16.20 13.41
CA PRO A 200 -1.46 17.41 12.67
C PRO A 200 -2.73 18.10 12.16
N PRO A 201 -2.65 19.38 11.76
CA PRO A 201 -3.80 20.14 11.28
C PRO A 201 -4.47 19.46 10.07
N LYS A 202 -5.79 19.70 9.94
CA LYS A 202 -6.59 19.24 8.81
C LYS A 202 -6.01 19.83 7.51
N LEU A 203 -6.04 19.03 6.45
CA LEU A 203 -5.67 19.51 5.12
C LEU A 203 -6.67 20.60 4.68
N VAL A 204 -6.15 21.75 4.24
CA VAL A 204 -6.98 22.86 3.73
C VAL A 204 -7.80 22.36 2.55
N PRO A 205 -9.13 22.59 2.49
CA PRO A 205 -9.96 22.17 1.36
C PRO A 205 -9.37 22.65 0.03
N LEU A 206 -9.29 21.76 -0.96
CA LEU A 206 -8.93 22.18 -2.32
C LEU A 206 -10.07 23.05 -2.85
N LYS A 207 -9.75 24.24 -3.36
CA LYS A 207 -10.70 24.99 -4.18
C LYS A 207 -11.00 24.10 -5.39
N ARG A 208 -12.26 23.71 -5.57
CA ARG A 208 -12.67 23.03 -6.80
C ARG A 208 -12.48 24.03 -7.93
N SER A 209 -11.46 23.83 -8.77
CA SER A 209 -11.50 24.37 -10.13
C SER A 209 -12.74 23.76 -10.81
N ARG A 210 -13.68 24.61 -11.23
CA ARG A 210 -14.73 24.17 -12.14
C ARG A 210 -14.05 23.71 -13.44
N PRO A 211 -14.46 22.58 -14.03
CA PRO A 211 -14.08 22.27 -15.40
C PRO A 211 -14.59 23.35 -16.36
#